data_AF-A0A3M2T4U5-F1
#
_entry.id   AF-A0A3M2T4U5-F1
#
_cell.length_a   1.000
_cell.length_b   1.000
_cell.length_c   1.000
_cell.angle_alpha   90.00
_cell.angle_beta   90.00
_cell.angle_gamma   90.00
#
_symmetry.space_group_name_H-M   'P 1'
#
loop_
_entity.id
_entity.type
_entity.pdbx_description
1 polymer ?
#
loop_
_entity_poly.entity_id
_entity_poly.type
_entity_poly.pdbx_seq_one_letter_code
_entity_poly.pdbx_strand_id
1 'polypeptide(L)'
;MGRALPGGGAYYFAKQSINADRASRYEEERKRKAQQSAMEAEHRRQTAQNPQSASPADDASLKRANMTRFQSALDDAASPSSEASHDPAATRHEPETEAERVLEKSKYETATPYRPPKGNRFS
;
A
#
# COMPACT_ATOMS: atom_id res chain seq x y z
N MET A 1 51.44 9.73 12.49
CA MET A 1 51.62 8.57 11.59
C MET A 1 50.28 8.27 10.93
N GLY A 2 50.18 8.44 9.61
CA GLY A 2 48.92 8.36 8.84
C GLY A 2 48.41 6.93 8.69
N ARG A 3 47.08 6.77 8.77
CA ARG A 3 46.35 5.49 8.66
C ARG A 3 46.24 5.07 7.18
N ALA A 4 46.47 3.79 6.88
CA ALA A 4 46.18 3.23 5.56
C ALA A 4 44.67 2.92 5.45
N LEU A 5 44.02 3.39 4.38
CA LEU A 5 42.65 3.01 4.02
C LEU A 5 42.70 1.72 3.17
N PRO A 6 42.14 0.59 3.63
CA PRO A 6 42.07 -0.63 2.84
C PRO A 6 40.88 -0.52 1.86
N GLY A 7 41.05 0.20 0.74
CA GLY A 7 39.92 0.66 -0.08
C GLY A 7 39.79 0.11 -1.50
N GLY A 8 40.83 -0.51 -2.07
CA GLY A 8 40.87 -0.79 -3.52
C GLY A 8 40.11 -2.04 -3.96
N GLY A 9 40.43 -3.20 -3.35
CA GLY A 9 39.84 -4.49 -3.74
C GLY A 9 38.39 -4.67 -3.31
N ALA A 10 38.02 -4.15 -2.13
CA ALA A 10 36.66 -4.24 -1.61
C ALA A 10 35.64 -3.50 -2.50
N TYR A 11 36.04 -2.40 -3.14
CA TYR A 11 35.18 -1.63 -4.04
C TYR A 11 34.76 -2.41 -5.28
N TYR A 12 35.63 -3.29 -5.80
CA TYR A 12 35.34 -4.10 -6.98
C TYR A 12 34.30 -5.18 -6.67
N PHE A 13 34.47 -5.91 -5.57
CA PHE A 13 33.49 -6.91 -5.13
C PHE A 13 32.15 -6.26 -4.73
N ALA A 14 32.18 -5.07 -4.12
CA ALA A 14 30.97 -4.31 -3.80
C ALA A 14 30.21 -3.85 -5.05
N LYS A 15 30.90 -3.39 -6.10
CA LYS A 15 30.24 -3.05 -7.37
C LYS A 15 29.64 -4.28 -8.06
N GLN A 16 30.34 -5.41 -8.02
CA GLN A 16 29.83 -6.66 -8.60
C GLN A 16 28.55 -7.13 -7.90
N SER A 17 28.50 -7.06 -6.56
CA SER A 17 27.30 -7.45 -5.80
C SER A 17 26.11 -6.51 -6.03
N ILE A 18 26.33 -5.19 -6.17
CA ILE A 18 25.27 -4.22 -6.48
C ILE A 18 24.68 -4.47 -7.87
N ASN A 19 25.52 -4.77 -8.86
CA ASN A 19 25.05 -5.08 -10.21
C ASN A 19 24.26 -6.39 -10.23
N ALA A 20 24.70 -7.40 -9.47
CA ALA A 20 23.98 -8.66 -9.33
C ALA A 20 22.62 -8.48 -8.64
N ASP A 21 22.54 -7.71 -7.55
CA ASP A 21 21.29 -7.40 -6.86
C ASP A 21 20.30 -6.69 -7.80
N ARG A 22 20.77 -5.67 -8.53
CA ARG A 22 19.93 -4.95 -9.50
C ARG A 22 19.42 -5.86 -10.63
N ALA A 23 20.26 -6.75 -11.14
CA ALA A 23 19.87 -7.72 -12.16
C ALA A 23 18.82 -8.71 -11.61
N SER A 24 19.00 -9.22 -10.39
CA SER A 24 18.06 -10.15 -9.76
C SER A 24 16.67 -9.54 -9.57
N ARG A 25 16.58 -8.31 -9.05
CA ARG A 25 15.31 -7.60 -8.88
C ARG A 25 14.61 -7.35 -10.21
N TYR A 26 15.38 -6.97 -11.24
CA TYR A 26 14.83 -6.75 -12.57
C TYR A 26 14.29 -8.05 -13.18
N GLU A 27 14.98 -9.18 -13.01
CA GLU A 27 14.49 -10.48 -13.47
C GLU A 27 13.24 -10.93 -12.73
N GLU A 28 13.17 -10.72 -11.40
CA GLU A 28 12.00 -11.02 -10.59
C GLU A 28 10.79 -10.19 -11.01
N GLU A 29 10.97 -8.88 -11.19
CA GLU A 29 9.90 -7.99 -11.68
C GLU A 29 9.44 -8.39 -13.08
N ARG A 30 10.37 -8.74 -13.98
CA ARG A 30 10.03 -9.23 -15.32
C ARG A 30 9.24 -10.53 -15.26
N LYS A 31 9.63 -11.49 -14.43
CA LYS A 31 8.93 -12.77 -14.26
C LYS A 31 7.54 -12.55 -13.69
N ARG A 32 7.41 -11.75 -12.63
CA ARG A 32 6.12 -11.41 -12.01
C ARG A 32 5.18 -10.75 -13.02
N LYS A 33 5.67 -9.78 -13.78
CA LYS A 33 4.89 -9.10 -14.82
C LYS A 33 4.48 -10.05 -15.94
N ALA A 34 5.37 -10.94 -16.38
CA ALA A 34 5.05 -11.94 -17.38
C ALA A 34 3.94 -12.90 -16.90
N GLN A 35 4.04 -13.40 -15.67
CA GLN A 35 3.03 -14.27 -15.06
C GLN A 35 1.67 -13.59 -14.97
N GLN A 36 1.63 -12.34 -14.49
CA GLN A 36 0.38 -11.57 -14.40
C GLN A 36 -0.24 -11.33 -15.78
N SER A 37 0.59 -10.98 -16.77
CA SER A 37 0.10 -10.78 -18.14
C SER A 37 -0.44 -12.05 -18.80
N ALA A 38 0.15 -13.21 -18.50
CA ALA A 38 -0.32 -14.50 -19.00
C ALA A 38 -1.70 -14.84 -18.40
N MET A 39 -1.84 -14.67 -17.09
CA MET A 39 -3.11 -14.88 -16.39
C MET A 39 -4.21 -13.93 -16.90
N GLU A 40 -3.89 -12.65 -17.13
CA GLU A 40 -4.85 -11.70 -17.70
C GLU A 40 -5.25 -12.08 -19.14
N ALA A 41 -4.30 -12.51 -19.96
CA ALA A 41 -4.58 -12.94 -21.33
C ALA A 41 -5.46 -14.20 -21.37
N GLU A 42 -5.25 -15.15 -20.47
CA GLU A 42 -6.10 -16.33 -20.32
C GLU A 42 -7.52 -15.94 -19.88
N HIS A 43 -7.65 -15.09 -18.87
CA HIS A 43 -8.96 -14.58 -18.42
C HIS A 43 -9.69 -13.84 -19.55
N ARG A 44 -8.97 -13.01 -20.31
CA ARG A 44 -9.52 -12.29 -21.47
C ARG A 44 -9.97 -13.24 -22.57
N ARG A 45 -9.22 -14.32 -22.85
CA ARG A 45 -9.61 -15.36 -23.81
C ARG A 45 -10.82 -16.14 -23.37
N GLN A 46 -10.90 -16.52 -22.09
CA GLN A 46 -12.07 -17.20 -21.53
C GLN A 46 -13.32 -16.33 -21.63
N THR A 47 -13.19 -15.04 -21.29
CA THR A 47 -14.28 -14.06 -21.44
C THR A 47 -14.72 -13.90 -22.91
N ALA A 48 -13.78 -13.94 -23.86
CA ALA A 48 -14.09 -13.83 -25.29
C ALA A 48 -14.67 -15.11 -25.90
N GLN A 49 -14.31 -16.29 -25.39
CA GLN A 49 -14.81 -17.59 -25.87
C GLN A 49 -16.19 -17.93 -25.33
N ASN A 50 -16.55 -17.38 -24.17
CA ASN A 50 -17.90 -17.49 -23.62
C ASN A 50 -18.50 -16.10 -23.46
N PRO A 51 -18.88 -15.41 -24.55
CA PRO A 51 -19.67 -14.19 -24.48
C PRO A 51 -21.09 -14.59 -24.09
N GLN A 52 -21.31 -14.99 -22.83
CA GLN A 52 -22.65 -15.07 -22.27
C GLN A 52 -23.19 -13.65 -22.17
N SER A 53 -23.71 -13.21 -23.30
CA SER A 53 -24.67 -12.13 -23.46
C SER A 53 -25.98 -12.60 -22.82
N ALA A 54 -26.01 -12.58 -21.51
CA ALA A 54 -27.24 -12.41 -20.78
C ALA A 54 -27.09 -11.10 -20.03
N SER A 55 -28.10 -10.24 -20.08
CA SER A 55 -28.27 -9.21 -19.05
C SER A 55 -27.87 -9.84 -17.70
N PRO A 56 -27.10 -9.16 -16.83
CA PRO A 56 -26.65 -9.72 -15.56
C PRO A 56 -27.79 -10.21 -14.65
N ALA A 57 -29.03 -9.90 -15.03
CA ALA A 57 -30.28 -10.38 -14.45
C ALA A 57 -30.63 -11.84 -14.77
N ASP A 58 -30.15 -12.48 -15.85
CA ASP A 58 -30.68 -13.77 -16.32
C ASP A 58 -29.76 -14.98 -16.19
N ASP A 59 -28.50 -14.77 -15.88
CA ASP A 59 -27.55 -15.86 -15.63
C ASP A 59 -27.89 -16.55 -14.30
N ALA A 60 -28.17 -17.86 -14.36
CA ALA A 60 -28.55 -18.65 -13.19
C ALA A 60 -27.43 -18.70 -12.12
N SER A 61 -26.17 -18.54 -12.55
CA SER A 61 -25.03 -18.41 -11.64
C SER A 61 -25.05 -17.06 -10.92
N LEU A 62 -25.40 -15.97 -11.61
CA LEU A 62 -25.59 -14.64 -11.03
C LEU A 62 -26.83 -14.57 -10.13
N LYS A 63 -27.94 -15.24 -10.47
CA LYS A 63 -29.12 -15.37 -9.58
C LYS A 63 -28.77 -16.13 -8.31
N ARG A 64 -28.04 -17.25 -8.43
CA ARG A 64 -27.54 -18.01 -7.28
C ARG A 64 -26.54 -17.20 -6.47
N ALA A 65 -25.60 -16.51 -7.12
CA ALA A 65 -24.61 -15.64 -6.49
C ALA A 65 -25.25 -14.44 -5.79
N ASN A 66 -26.31 -13.86 -6.36
CA ASN A 66 -27.11 -12.81 -5.73
C ASN A 66 -27.85 -13.37 -4.51
N MET A 67 -28.46 -14.55 -4.63
CA MET A 67 -29.17 -15.17 -3.50
C MET A 67 -28.21 -15.56 -2.36
N THR A 68 -27.02 -16.08 -2.67
CA THR A 68 -25.96 -16.30 -1.69
C THR A 68 -25.39 -14.99 -1.17
N ARG A 69 -25.27 -13.94 -1.99
CA ARG A 69 -24.89 -12.60 -1.53
C ARG A 69 -25.89 -12.05 -0.52
N PHE A 70 -27.20 -12.28 -0.67
CA PHE A 70 -28.19 -11.87 0.35
C PHE A 70 -28.09 -12.69 1.65
N GLN A 71 -27.59 -13.93 1.60
CA GLN A 71 -27.41 -14.79 2.77
C GLN A 71 -26.04 -14.59 3.45
N SER A 72 -25.02 -14.29 2.65
CA SER A 72 -23.62 -14.07 3.05
C SER A 72 -23.26 -12.59 3.15
N ALA A 73 -24.22 -11.67 2.95
CA ALA A 73 -24.04 -10.22 3.15
C ALA A 73 -23.68 -9.84 4.61
N LEU A 74 -23.73 -10.81 5.52
CA LEU A 74 -23.28 -10.66 6.90
C LEU A 74 -21.81 -11.08 7.09
N ASP A 75 -21.21 -11.74 6.09
CA ASP A 75 -19.85 -12.31 6.14
C ASP A 75 -19.11 -12.02 4.82
N ASP A 76 -18.50 -10.83 4.73
CA ASP A 76 -17.69 -10.40 3.59
C ASP A 76 -16.28 -11.02 3.57
N ALA A 77 -15.91 -11.84 4.57
CA ALA A 77 -14.57 -12.43 4.73
C ALA A 77 -14.15 -13.42 3.64
N ALA A 78 -15.07 -13.79 2.74
CA ALA A 78 -14.82 -14.73 1.65
C ALA A 78 -14.61 -14.05 0.28
N SER A 79 -14.66 -12.71 0.21
CA SER A 79 -14.58 -11.97 -1.04
C SER A 79 -13.51 -10.86 -0.96
N PRO A 80 -12.32 -11.03 -1.58
CA PRO A 80 -11.22 -10.07 -1.45
C PRO A 80 -11.57 -8.68 -1.97
N SER A 81 -12.42 -8.59 -3.00
CA SER A 81 -12.91 -7.30 -3.51
C SER A 81 -13.91 -6.61 -2.57
N SER A 82 -14.69 -7.38 -1.78
CA SER A 82 -15.62 -6.85 -0.78
C SER A 82 -14.88 -6.39 0.47
N GLU A 83 -13.91 -7.17 0.97
CA GLU A 83 -13.09 -6.82 2.14
C GLU A 83 -12.33 -5.50 1.94
N ALA A 84 -11.79 -5.27 0.74
CA ALA A 84 -11.10 -4.03 0.40
C ALA A 84 -11.98 -2.77 0.49
N SER A 85 -13.30 -2.92 0.40
CA SER A 85 -14.26 -1.80 0.51
C SER A 85 -14.69 -1.53 1.96
N HIS A 86 -14.37 -2.44 2.88
CA HIS A 86 -14.74 -2.35 4.30
C HIS A 86 -13.66 -1.72 5.19
N ASP A 87 -12.51 -1.37 4.62
CA ASP A 87 -11.52 -0.55 5.34
C ASP A 87 -12.16 0.83 5.58
N PRO A 88 -12.48 1.20 6.85
CA PRO A 88 -13.05 2.50 7.13
C PRO A 88 -12.12 3.55 6.54
N ALA A 89 -12.65 4.38 5.62
CA ALA A 89 -11.92 5.50 5.04
C ALA A 89 -11.15 6.18 6.17
N ALA A 90 -9.85 6.41 5.98
CA ALA A 90 -9.01 6.99 7.02
C ALA A 90 -9.71 8.26 7.54
N THR A 91 -10.34 8.18 8.71
CA THR A 91 -11.13 9.27 9.31
C THR A 91 -10.22 10.35 9.91
N ARG A 92 -8.97 10.41 9.42
CA ARG A 92 -8.10 11.53 9.66
C ARG A 92 -8.16 12.41 8.41
N HIS A 93 -8.97 13.46 8.52
CA HIS A 93 -8.95 14.58 7.60
C HIS A 93 -7.49 15.02 7.43
N GLU A 94 -6.97 15.03 6.18
CA GLU A 94 -5.95 16.03 5.90
C GLU A 94 -6.60 17.38 6.21
N PRO A 95 -5.91 18.25 6.95
CA PRO A 95 -6.47 19.54 7.34
C PRO A 95 -6.89 20.31 6.08
N GLU A 96 -8.20 20.54 5.93
CA GLU A 96 -8.77 21.18 4.73
C GLU A 96 -8.42 22.67 4.66
N THR A 97 -7.96 23.25 5.77
CA THR A 97 -7.57 24.65 5.88
C THR A 97 -6.19 24.85 6.51
N GLU A 98 -5.44 25.88 6.05
CA GLU A 98 -4.16 26.31 6.65
C GLU A 98 -4.32 26.62 8.15
N ALA A 99 -5.50 27.12 8.55
CA ALA A 99 -5.82 27.43 9.94
C ALA A 99 -5.90 26.17 10.82
N GLU A 100 -6.50 25.08 10.33
CA GLU A 100 -6.55 23.81 11.05
C GLU A 100 -5.19 23.16 11.18
N ARG A 101 -4.32 23.28 10.16
CA ARG A 101 -2.91 22.87 10.23
C ARG A 101 -2.14 23.53 11.38
N VAL A 102 -2.41 24.81 11.61
CA VAL A 102 -1.68 25.62 12.60
C VAL A 102 -2.22 25.41 14.02
N LEU A 103 -3.50 25.05 14.15
CA LEU A 103 -4.14 24.79 15.45
C LEU A 103 -3.97 23.34 15.92
N GLU A 104 -3.82 22.37 15.00
CA GLU A 104 -3.54 20.98 15.32
C GLU A 104 -2.07 20.83 15.77
N LYS A 105 -1.82 21.22 17.02
CA LYS A 105 -0.53 21.02 17.70
C LYS A 105 -0.14 19.54 17.63
N SER A 106 1.11 19.28 17.22
CA SER A 106 1.63 17.90 17.21
C SER A 106 1.57 17.27 18.61
N LYS A 107 1.60 15.93 18.69
CA LYS A 107 1.56 15.19 19.97
C LYS A 107 2.61 15.64 21.00
N TYR A 108 3.66 16.33 20.55
CA TYR A 108 4.78 16.77 21.37
C TYR A 108 4.81 18.29 21.59
N GLU A 109 3.81 19.03 21.12
CA GLU A 109 3.72 20.47 21.35
C GLU A 109 3.04 20.79 22.68
N THR A 110 3.72 21.57 23.51
CA THR A 110 3.22 21.99 24.82
C THR A 110 2.05 22.95 24.68
N ALA A 111 0.94 22.65 25.36
CA ALA A 111 -0.24 23.52 25.39
C ALA A 111 0.05 24.88 26.06
N THR A 112 0.95 24.91 27.04
CA THR A 112 1.32 26.10 27.81
C THR A 112 2.80 26.46 27.60
N PRO A 113 3.15 27.76 27.54
CA PRO A 113 4.54 28.18 27.52
C PRO A 113 5.23 27.83 28.85
N TYR A 114 6.46 27.30 28.78
CA TYR A 114 7.26 27.06 29.98
C TYR A 114 7.54 28.38 30.71
N ARG A 115 7.21 28.43 32.00
CA ARG A 115 7.63 29.52 32.89
C ARG A 115 8.62 28.97 33.91
N PRO A 116 9.84 29.54 34.01
CA PRO A 116 10.78 29.13 35.04
C PRO A 116 10.18 29.41 36.44
N PRO A 117 10.52 28.61 37.45
CA PRO A 117 10.09 28.85 38.82
C PRO A 117 10.53 30.24 39.27
N LYS A 118 9.64 30.93 40.01
CA LYS A 118 9.95 32.25 40.58
C LYS A 118 11.16 32.11 41.51
N GLY A 119 12.27 32.74 41.15
CA GLY A 119 13.50 32.74 41.94
C GLY A 119 14.23 34.06 41.75
N ASN A 120 14.88 34.51 42.83
CA ASN A 120 15.62 35.78 42.96
C ASN A 120 16.88 35.84 42.09
N ARG A 121 16.76 35.56 40.79
CA ARG A 121 17.89 35.77 39.89
C ARG A 121 17.74 37.04 39.08
N PHE A 122 16.53 37.46 38.69
CA PHE A 122 16.25 38.78 38.08
C PHE A 122 14.73 39.13 38.11
N SER A 123 14.09 39.19 39.29
CA SER A 123 12.74 39.80 39.42
C SER A 123 12.85 41.32 39.48
#